data_AF-A0A179DG52-F1
#
_entry.id   AF-A0A179DG52-F1
#
_cell.length_a   1.000
_cell.length_b   1.000
_cell.length_c   1.000
_cell.angle_alpha   90.00
_cell.angle_beta   90.00
_cell.angle_gamma   90.00
#
_symmetry.space_group_name_H-M   'P 1'
#
loop_
_entity.id
_entity.type
_entity.pdbx_description
1 polymer ?
#
loop_
_entity_poly.entity_id
_entity_poly.type
_entity_poly.pdbx_seq_one_letter_code
_entity_poly.pdbx_strand_id
1 'polypeptide(L)' 'MFLSGTYDSNSSGPGDYFETNSNYTGQVEIKSIDSVNRRMTGTFFYDAYNEKTKQTVKITSGTFNLKYVNF' A
#
# COMPACT_ATOMS: atom_id res chain seq x y z
N MET A 1 -1.45 -8.44 7.44
CA MET A 1 -2.00 -7.83 6.21
C MET A 1 -0.94 -6.90 5.69
N PHE A 2 -0.23 -7.25 4.62
CA PHE A 2 0.74 -6.37 3.97
C PHE A 2 0.06 -5.78 2.74
N LEU A 3 -0.19 -4.48 2.74
CA LEU A 3 -0.54 -3.76 1.52
C LEU A 3 0.78 -3.47 0.80
N SER A 4 1.11 -4.26 -0.22
CA SER A 4 2.18 -3.92 -1.15
C SER A 4 1.55 -3.25 -2.37
N GLY A 5 1.94 -2.00 -2.63
CA GLY A 5 1.72 -1.36 -3.92
C GLY A 5 2.85 -1.75 -4.86
N THR A 6 2.53 -2.31 -6.03
CA THR A 6 3.54 -2.58 -7.06
C THR A 6 3.71 -1.35 -7.94
N TYR A 7 4.89 -0.75 -7.91
CA TYR A 7 5.31 0.29 -8.87
C TYR A 7 5.68 -0.38 -10.20
N ASP A 8 5.18 0.15 -11.31
CA ASP A 8 5.44 -0.33 -12.69
C ASP A 8 6.93 -0.19 -13.03
N SER A 9 7.56 -1.33 -13.33
CA SER A 9 9.00 -1.51 -13.53
C SER A 9 9.53 -1.00 -14.87
N ASN A 10 8.77 -0.24 -15.65
CA ASN A 10 9.30 0.35 -16.89
C ASN A 10 10.38 1.45 -16.67
N SER A 11 10.85 1.64 -15.44
CA SER A 11 11.99 2.52 -15.09
C SER A 11 13.05 1.88 -14.16
N SER A 12 13.03 0.57 -13.91
CA SER A 12 13.84 -0.01 -12.84
C SER A 12 15.33 -0.18 -13.21
N GLY A 13 16.10 0.90 -13.07
CA GLY A 13 17.51 0.78 -12.66
C GLY A 13 17.58 0.33 -11.19
N PRO A 14 18.69 -0.30 -10.75
CA PRO A 14 18.89 -0.64 -9.33
C PRO A 14 18.92 0.65 -8.49
N GLY A 15 17.80 1.00 -7.85
CA GLY A 15 17.69 2.24 -7.08
C GLY A 15 16.28 2.81 -6.86
N ASP A 16 15.29 2.35 -7.62
CA ASP A 16 13.92 2.87 -7.54
C ASP A 16 13.02 2.01 -6.64
N TYR A 17 13.36 1.97 -5.35
CA TYR A 17 12.57 1.29 -4.32
C TYR A 17 11.96 2.33 -3.38
N PHE A 18 10.64 2.29 -3.22
CA PHE A 18 9.88 3.18 -2.36
C PHE A 18 9.20 2.38 -1.26
N GLU A 19 9.41 2.78 -0.01
CA GLU A 19 8.84 2.11 1.15
C GLU A 19 8.25 3.11 2.15
N THR A 20 7.24 2.65 2.91
CA THR A 20 6.73 3.36 4.09
C THR A 20 7.64 3.07 5.27
N ASN A 21 7.79 4.02 6.19
CA ASN A 21 8.54 3.84 7.43
C ASN A 21 7.94 4.67 8.59
N SER A 22 8.61 4.74 9.73
CA SER A 22 8.11 5.48 10.90
C SER A 22 7.92 6.99 10.67
N ASN A 23 8.61 7.57 9.69
CA ASN A 23 8.49 8.99 9.31
C ASN A 23 7.57 9.19 8.10
N TYR A 24 7.45 8.20 7.22
CA TYR A 24 6.57 8.20 6.05
C TYR A 24 5.47 7.18 6.25
N THR A 25 4.41 7.61 6.94
CA THR A 25 3.34 6.73 7.43
C THR A 25 2.11 6.77 6.52
N GLY A 26 1.13 5.96 6.87
CA GLY A 26 -0.15 5.89 6.20
C GLY A 26 -1.22 5.31 7.10
N GLN A 27 -2.44 5.24 6.59
CA GLN A 27 -3.57 4.64 7.27
C GLN A 27 -4.28 3.67 6.35
N VAL A 28 -4.79 2.60 6.94
CA VAL A 28 -5.70 1.64 6.31
C VAL A 28 -7.01 1.71 7.07
N GLU A 29 -8.10 1.93 6.36
CA GLU A 29 -9.43 1.92 6.91
C GLU A 29 -10.24 0.80 6.29
N ILE A 30 -10.70 -0.15 7.10
CA ILE A 30 -11.59 -1.22 6.68
C ILE A 30 -13.00 -0.65 6.64
N LYS A 31 -13.63 -0.66 5.46
CA LYS A 31 -14.99 -0.16 5.25
C LYS A 31 -16.04 -1.26 5.37
N SER A 32 -15.72 -2.47 4.92
CA SER A 32 -16.63 -3.61 5.07
C SER A 32 -15.88 -4.94 5.15
N ILE A 33 -16.51 -5.88 5.85
CA ILE A 33 -16.09 -7.28 5.94
C ILE A 33 -17.30 -8.13 5.58
N ASP A 34 -17.16 -8.89 4.50
CA ASP A 34 -18.09 -9.96 4.10
C ASP A 34 -17.46 -11.29 4.54
N SER A 35 -17.96 -11.84 5.64
CA SER A 35 -17.44 -13.07 6.21
C SER A 35 -17.85 -14.33 5.46
N VAL A 36 -18.97 -14.29 4.72
CA VAL A 36 -19.46 -15.41 3.91
C VAL A 36 -18.53 -15.61 2.72
N ASN A 37 -18.23 -14.52 2.01
CA ASN A 37 -17.36 -14.56 0.83
C ASN A 37 -15.88 -14.34 1.16
N ARG A 38 -15.57 -14.10 2.44
CA ARG A 38 -14.23 -13.78 2.96
C ARG A 38 -13.60 -12.61 2.22
N ARG A 39 -14.35 -11.53 2.03
CA ARG A 39 -13.88 -10.31 1.38
C ARG A 39 -13.82 -9.15 2.36
N MET A 40 -12.83 -8.31 2.16
CA MET A 40 -12.65 -7.07 2.90
C MET A 40 -12.48 -5.93 1.90
N THR A 41 -13.22 -4.85 2.09
CA THR A 41 -13.04 -3.63 1.32
C THR A 41 -12.61 -2.49 2.22
N GLY A 42 -11.90 -1.54 1.65
CA GLY A 42 -11.46 -0.39 2.41
C GLY A 42 -10.70 0.63 1.59
N THR A 43 -10.21 1.64 2.29
CA THR A 43 -9.42 2.72 1.74
C THR A 43 -8.06 2.76 2.42
N PHE A 44 -7.07 3.29 1.72
CA PHE A 44 -5.75 3.52 2.30
C PHE A 44 -5.13 4.79 1.73
N PHE A 45 -4.25 5.40 2.51
CA PHE A 45 -3.31 6.41 2.04
C PHE A 45 -1.96 6.13 2.69
N TYR A 46 -0.86 6.44 2.01
CA TYR A 46 0.47 6.38 2.60
C TYR A 46 1.46 7.23 1.82
N ASP A 47 2.50 7.66 2.51
CA ASP A 47 3.70 8.21 1.90
C ASP A 47 4.74 7.09 1.73
N ALA A 48 5.33 7.00 0.54
CA ALA A 48 6.40 6.08 0.20
C ALA A 48 7.66 6.90 -0.07
N TYR A 49 8.78 6.51 0.53
CA TYR A 49 10.03 7.24 0.39
C TYR A 49 11.12 6.36 -0.22
N ASN A 50 11.90 6.96 -1.11
CA ASN A 50 13.08 6.36 -1.68
C ASN A 50 14.33 6.99 -1.05
N GLU A 51 15.04 6.20 -0.25
CA GLU A 51 16.25 6.65 0.46
C GLU A 51 17.39 7.05 -0.49
N LYS A 52 17.45 6.51 -1.70
CA LYS A 52 18.53 6.77 -2.66
C LYS A 52 18.29 8.08 -3.42
N THR A 53 17.08 8.27 -3.93
CA THR A 53 16.72 9.46 -4.72
C THR A 53 16.24 10.62 -3.86
N LYS A 54 15.97 10.37 -2.56
CA LYS A 54 15.39 11.34 -1.61
C LYS A 54 14.01 11.84 -2.04
N GLN A 55 13.30 11.06 -2.84
CA GLN A 55 11.97 11.37 -3.33
C GLN A 55 10.89 10.74 -2.45
N THR A 56 9.79 11.47 -2.27
CA THR A 56 8.56 10.96 -1.63
C THR A 56 7.44 10.89 -2.66
N VAL A 57 6.83 9.73 -2.79
CA VAL A 57 5.59 9.51 -3.54
C VAL A 57 4.45 9.39 -2.54
N LYS A 58 3.33 10.06 -2.83
CA LYS A 58 2.16 10.06 -1.95
C LYS A 58 1.01 9.33 -2.62
N ILE A 59 0.46 8.31 -1.96
CA ILE A 59 -0.85 7.75 -2.31
C ILE A 59 -1.86 8.40 -1.38
N THR A 60 -2.67 9.33 -1.91
CA THR A 60 -3.63 10.12 -1.12
C THR A 60 -5.04 9.52 -1.08
N SER A 61 -5.38 8.62 -2.01
CA SER A 61 -6.68 7.96 -2.07
C SER A 61 -6.60 6.61 -2.79
N GLY A 62 -6.22 5.58 -2.04
CA GLY A 62 -6.22 4.19 -2.48
C GLY A 62 -7.49 3.45 -2.01
N THR A 63 -7.94 2.48 -2.79
CA THR A 63 -9.02 1.56 -2.42
C THR A 63 -8.55 0.12 -2.57
N PHE A 64 -9.01 -0.77 -1.69
CA PHE A 64 -8.76 -2.20 -1.81
C PHE A 64 -10.06 -3.00 -1.70
N ASN A 65 -10.07 -4.15 -2.37
CA ASN A 65 -11.12 -5.16 -2.28
C ASN A 65 -10.46 -6.53 -2.37
N LEU A 66 -10.08 -7.08 -1.23
CA LEU A 66 -9.23 -8.26 -1.13
C LEU A 66 -9.96 -9.43 -0.49
N LYS A 67 -9.59 -10.64 -0.90
CA LYS A 67 -10.00 -11.86 -0.20
C LYS A 67 -9.08 -12.05 1.01
N TYR A 68 -9.64 -12.42 2.15
CA TYR A 68 -8.86 -12.72 3.35
C TYR A 68 -8.93 -14.21 3.71
N VAL A 69 -7.90 -14.67 4.40
CA VAL A 69 -7.82 -16.02 4.96
C VAL A 69 -7.88 -15.93 6.48
N ASN A 70 -8.60 -16.85 7.11
CA ASN A 70 -8.50 -17.09 8.55
C ASN A 70 -7.47 -18.20 8.75
N PHE A 71 -6.48 -17.95 9.59
CA PHE A 71 -5.51 -18.94 10.04
C PHE A 71 -5.96 -19.52 11.38
#